data_AF-A0A1V4Z611-F1
#
_entry.id   AF-A0A1V4Z611-F1
#
_cell.length_a   1.000
_cell.length_b   1.000
_cell.length_c   1.000
_cell.angle_alpha   90.00
_cell.angle_beta   90.00
_cell.angle_gamma   90.00
#
_symmetry.space_group_name_H-M   'P 1'
#
loop_
_entity.id
_entity.type
_entity.pdbx_description
1 polymer ?
#
loop_
_entity_poly.entity_id
_entity_poly.type
_entity_poly.pdbx_seq_one_letter_code
_entity_poly.pdbx_strand_id
1 'polypeptide(L)'
;MPAPLSPPPLSYNKISILASAYCIIVNSRVKWLIVISIALFLISLPFWFIALMALIAGRSWSIAVILVGLAILGLSGAAAYMAYSIIQSEKMAAARDHNMERQVVAVSRKKNGIVTVTDMVAVGFSNEDAERVLDHLARDGVCFINLDATKYMGVKTYMFPQDVRMQCPYCGTPIDINAVRCPSCGAPVEWRKMRPPEEPEEKKG
;
A
#
# COMPACT_ATOMS: atom_id res chain seq x y z
N MET A 1 -36.57 7.46 21.20
CA MET A 1 -35.92 6.89 20.00
C MET A 1 -34.66 6.17 20.45
N PRO A 2 -34.54 4.85 20.26
CA PRO A 2 -33.36 4.10 20.70
C PRO A 2 -32.13 4.47 19.86
N ALA A 3 -30.99 4.68 20.52
CA ALA A 3 -29.72 4.99 19.88
C ALA A 3 -29.21 3.80 19.04
N PRO A 4 -28.62 4.03 17.85
CA PRO A 4 -28.03 2.96 17.06
C PRO A 4 -26.86 2.35 17.82
N LEU A 5 -26.96 1.04 18.08
CA LEU A 5 -25.90 0.22 18.65
C LEU A 5 -24.69 0.25 17.70
N SER A 6 -23.60 0.87 18.13
CA SER A 6 -22.33 0.83 17.44
C SER A 6 -21.85 -0.63 17.34
N PRO A 7 -21.46 -1.13 16.15
CA PRO A 7 -20.91 -2.47 16.03
C PRO A 7 -19.62 -2.59 16.85
N PRO A 8 -19.37 -3.74 17.51
CA PRO A 8 -18.16 -3.94 18.27
C PRO A 8 -16.93 -3.86 17.34
N PRO A 9 -15.80 -3.31 17.81
CA PRO A 9 -14.57 -3.26 17.04
C PRO A 9 -14.14 -4.70 16.73
N LEU A 10 -14.34 -5.12 15.48
CA LEU A 10 -13.86 -6.40 15.01
C LEU A 10 -12.34 -6.42 15.17
N SER A 11 -11.89 -7.38 15.98
CA SER A 11 -10.49 -7.61 16.36
C SER A 11 -9.59 -7.82 15.14
N TYR A 12 -9.13 -6.71 14.55
CA TYR A 12 -8.27 -6.61 13.37
C TYR A 12 -6.97 -7.42 13.52
N ASN A 13 -6.51 -7.63 14.75
CA ASN A 13 -5.29 -8.40 15.05
C ASN A 13 -5.37 -9.87 14.61
N LYS A 14 -6.54 -10.52 14.68
CA LYS A 14 -6.64 -11.94 14.30
C LYS A 14 -6.56 -12.15 12.78
N ILE A 15 -7.09 -11.20 12.00
CA ILE A 15 -7.08 -11.26 10.54
C ILE A 15 -5.66 -10.99 10.00
N SER A 16 -4.94 -10.05 10.61
CA SER A 16 -3.53 -9.76 10.30
C SER A 16 -2.62 -10.99 10.49
N ILE A 17 -2.76 -11.71 11.61
CA ILE A 17 -1.94 -12.88 11.91
C ILE A 17 -2.22 -14.03 10.93
N LEU A 18 -3.49 -14.25 10.57
CA LEU A 18 -3.85 -15.26 9.58
C LEU A 18 -3.35 -14.91 8.18
N ALA A 19 -3.43 -13.64 7.77
CA ALA A 19 -2.88 -13.18 6.50
C ALA A 19 -1.35 -13.34 6.44
N SER A 20 -0.64 -13.02 7.53
CA SER A 20 0.81 -13.16 7.62
C SER A 20 1.25 -14.64 7.59
N ALA A 21 0.56 -15.51 8.32
CA ALA A 21 0.80 -16.96 8.27
C ALA A 21 0.53 -17.56 6.89
N TYR A 22 -0.56 -17.12 6.23
CA TYR A 22 -0.88 -17.55 4.87
C TYR A 22 0.20 -17.06 3.88
N CYS A 23 0.68 -15.82 4.02
CA CYS A 23 1.74 -15.27 3.18
C CYS A 23 3.07 -16.03 3.35
N ILE A 24 3.44 -16.41 4.57
CA ILE A 24 4.66 -17.22 4.82
C ILE A 24 4.54 -18.61 4.18
N ILE A 25 3.39 -19.27 4.32
CA ILE A 25 3.14 -20.59 3.72
C ILE A 25 3.13 -20.50 2.18
N VAL A 26 2.52 -19.45 1.62
CA VAL A 26 2.49 -19.21 0.18
C VAL A 26 3.90 -18.94 -0.35
N ASN A 27 4.70 -18.10 0.31
CA ASN A 27 6.06 -17.79 -0.12
C ASN A 27 6.95 -19.05 -0.14
N SER A 28 6.84 -19.92 0.87
CA SER A 28 7.56 -21.20 0.88
C SER A 28 7.13 -22.11 -0.28
N ARG A 29 5.82 -22.19 -0.55
CA ARG A 29 5.29 -22.99 -1.69
C ARG A 29 5.74 -22.42 -3.04
N VAL A 30 5.75 -21.10 -3.21
CA VAL A 30 6.19 -20.45 -4.44
C VAL A 30 7.66 -20.73 -4.72
N LYS A 31 8.53 -20.66 -3.71
CA LYS A 31 9.95 -21.02 -3.87
C LYS A 31 10.12 -22.48 -4.34
N TRP A 32 9.37 -23.41 -3.73
CA TRP A 32 9.38 -24.80 -4.16
C TRP A 32 8.85 -24.99 -5.59
N LEU A 33 7.78 -24.28 -5.98
CA LEU A 33 7.26 -24.32 -7.34
C LEU A 33 8.28 -23.81 -8.38
N ILE A 34 9.03 -22.76 -8.05
CA ILE A 34 10.10 -22.24 -8.91
C ILE A 34 11.20 -23.30 -9.08
N VAL A 35 11.64 -23.92 -7.98
CA VAL A 35 12.67 -24.97 -8.02
C VAL A 35 12.19 -26.18 -8.82
N ILE A 36 10.94 -26.63 -8.61
CA ILE A 36 10.34 -27.74 -9.36
C ILE A 36 10.25 -27.41 -10.85
N SER A 37 9.86 -26.17 -11.20
CA SER A 37 9.78 -25.73 -12.59
C SER A 37 11.15 -25.75 -13.28
N ILE A 38 12.19 -25.23 -12.61
CA ILE A 38 13.58 -25.28 -13.11
C ILE A 38 14.04 -26.73 -13.28
N ALA A 39 13.77 -27.60 -12.31
CA ALA A 39 14.12 -29.01 -12.38
C ALA A 39 13.42 -29.73 -13.54
N LEU A 40 12.11 -29.51 -13.73
CA LEU A 40 11.35 -30.06 -14.85
C LEU A 40 11.87 -29.56 -16.20
N PHE A 41 12.24 -28.28 -16.30
CA PHE A 41 12.84 -27.71 -17.50
C PHE A 41 14.16 -28.41 -17.85
N LEU A 42 15.05 -28.59 -16.87
CA LEU A 42 16.32 -29.30 -17.04
C LEU A 42 16.12 -30.76 -17.43
N ILE A 43 15.13 -31.45 -16.85
CA ILE A 43 14.79 -32.84 -17.20
C ILE A 43 14.19 -32.93 -18.62
N SER A 44 13.49 -31.90 -19.11
CA SER A 44 12.92 -31.91 -20.46
C SER A 44 13.98 -31.79 -21.58
N LEU A 45 15.14 -31.18 -21.27
CA LEU A 45 16.22 -30.94 -22.22
C LEU A 45 16.77 -32.23 -22.87
N PRO A 46 17.13 -33.29 -22.12
CA PRO A 46 17.55 -34.55 -22.72
C PRO A 46 16.42 -35.26 -23.50
N PHE A 47 15.16 -35.12 -23.10
CA PHE A 47 14.02 -35.67 -23.86
C PHE A 47 13.92 -35.02 -25.25
N TRP A 48 14.10 -33.70 -25.32
CA TRP A 48 14.16 -32.98 -26.58
C TRP A 48 15.32 -33.43 -27.46
N PHE A 49 16.50 -33.65 -26.88
CA PHE A 49 17.66 -34.15 -27.61
C PHE A 49 17.42 -35.55 -28.19
N ILE A 50 16.86 -36.47 -27.40
CA ILE A 50 16.53 -37.84 -27.85
C ILE A 50 15.45 -37.79 -28.94
N ALA A 51 14.42 -36.95 -28.77
CA ALA A 51 13.36 -36.78 -29.76
C ALA A 51 13.91 -36.25 -31.10
N LEU A 52 14.81 -35.27 -31.06
CA LEU A 52 15.49 -34.72 -32.23
C LEU A 52 16.32 -35.79 -32.94
N MET A 53 17.10 -36.57 -32.21
CA MET A 53 17.86 -37.71 -32.77
C MET A 53 16.94 -38.76 -33.41
N ALA A 54 15.82 -39.10 -32.76
CA ALA A 54 14.85 -40.05 -33.29
C ALA A 54 14.15 -39.54 -34.56
N LEU A 55 13.93 -38.22 -34.67
CA LEU A 55 13.36 -37.58 -35.84
C LEU A 55 14.34 -37.65 -37.03
N ILE A 56 15.62 -37.37 -36.81
CA ILE A 56 16.67 -37.52 -37.85
C ILE A 56 16.75 -38.98 -38.33
N ALA A 57 16.57 -39.94 -37.41
CA ALA A 57 16.57 -41.36 -37.72
C ALA A 57 15.29 -41.87 -38.45
N GLY A 58 14.31 -41.00 -38.74
CA GLY A 58 13.12 -41.35 -39.52
C GLY A 58 12.16 -42.32 -38.83
N ARG A 59 12.22 -42.46 -37.50
CA ARG A 59 11.42 -43.44 -36.76
C ARG A 59 10.01 -42.87 -36.51
N SER A 60 8.98 -43.57 -36.96
CA SER A 60 7.58 -43.11 -36.92
C SER A 60 7.03 -42.83 -35.50
N TRP A 61 7.64 -43.40 -34.45
CA TRP A 61 7.32 -43.11 -33.05
C TRP A 61 7.77 -41.71 -32.56
N SER A 62 8.58 -40.98 -33.35
CA SER A 62 9.07 -39.65 -32.98
C SER A 62 7.96 -38.61 -32.76
N ILE A 63 6.86 -38.69 -33.51
CA ILE A 63 5.76 -37.73 -33.42
C ILE A 63 5.10 -37.74 -32.03
N ALA A 64 4.89 -38.94 -31.46
CA ALA A 64 4.28 -39.08 -30.14
C ALA A 64 5.15 -38.47 -29.04
N VAL A 65 6.47 -38.68 -29.10
CA VAL A 65 7.43 -38.13 -28.13
C VAL A 65 7.47 -36.60 -28.21
N ILE A 66 7.41 -36.03 -29.41
CA ILE A 66 7.39 -34.58 -29.62
C ILE A 66 6.13 -33.97 -29.01
N LEU A 67 4.95 -34.56 -29.23
CA LEU A 67 3.69 -34.07 -28.65
C LEU A 67 3.71 -34.09 -27.12
N VAL A 68 4.24 -35.16 -26.51
CA VAL A 68 4.39 -35.26 -25.06
C VAL A 68 5.36 -34.19 -24.53
N GLY A 69 6.50 -33.99 -25.20
CA GLY A 69 7.46 -32.94 -24.83
C GLY A 69 6.87 -31.53 -24.89
N LEU A 70 6.08 -31.24 -25.93
CA LEU A 70 5.39 -29.97 -26.11
C LEU A 70 4.31 -29.74 -25.03
N ALA A 71 3.57 -30.80 -24.66
CA ALA A 71 2.59 -30.74 -23.59
C ALA A 71 3.24 -30.43 -22.22
N ILE A 72 4.35 -31.09 -21.90
CA ILE A 72 5.10 -30.84 -20.65
C ILE A 72 5.65 -29.41 -20.63
N LEU A 73 6.22 -28.94 -21.75
CA LEU A 73 6.76 -27.58 -21.85
C LEU A 73 5.66 -26.53 -21.69
N GLY A 74 4.51 -26.72 -22.34
CA GLY A 74 3.35 -25.84 -22.19
C GLY A 74 2.85 -25.76 -20.75
N LEU A 75 2.72 -26.90 -20.07
CA LEU A 75 2.33 -26.96 -18.65
C LEU A 75 3.35 -26.24 -17.75
N SER A 76 4.65 -26.46 -17.99
CA SER A 76 5.71 -25.80 -17.22
C SER A 76 5.70 -24.28 -17.39
N GLY A 77 5.47 -23.79 -18.62
CA GLY A 77 5.40 -22.37 -18.94
C GLY A 77 4.18 -21.71 -18.31
N ALA A 78 3.02 -22.35 -18.36
CA ALA A 78 1.80 -21.85 -17.73
C ALA A 78 1.93 -21.74 -16.20
N ALA A 79 2.54 -22.75 -15.55
CA ALA A 79 2.80 -22.71 -14.11
C ALA A 79 3.78 -21.58 -13.72
N ALA A 80 4.84 -21.38 -14.51
CA ALA A 80 5.78 -20.28 -14.30
C ALA A 80 5.12 -18.90 -14.48
N TYR A 81 4.26 -18.75 -15.50
CA TYR A 81 3.53 -17.51 -15.75
C TYR A 81 2.57 -17.16 -14.61
N MET A 82 1.81 -18.14 -14.11
CA MET A 82 0.92 -17.94 -12.95
C MET A 82 1.70 -17.58 -11.68
N ALA A 83 2.86 -18.20 -11.44
CA ALA A 83 3.71 -17.82 -10.31
C ALA A 83 4.24 -16.39 -10.47
N TYR A 84 4.63 -16.00 -11.69
CA TYR A 84 5.13 -14.67 -11.99
C TYR A 84 4.07 -13.59 -11.80
N SER A 85 2.84 -13.81 -12.27
CA SER A 85 1.75 -12.83 -12.15
C SER A 85 1.36 -12.55 -10.70
N ILE A 86 1.37 -13.58 -9.83
CA ILE A 86 1.14 -13.42 -8.38
C ILE A 86 2.21 -12.52 -7.76
N ILE A 87 3.50 -12.79 -8.04
CA ILE A 87 4.61 -11.99 -7.50
C ILE A 87 4.55 -10.54 -7.99
N GLN A 88 4.20 -10.34 -9.26
CA GLN A 88 4.11 -9.00 -9.83
C GLN A 88 2.98 -8.19 -9.19
N SER A 89 1.86 -8.83 -8.82
CA SER A 89 0.76 -8.15 -8.14
C SER A 89 1.16 -7.58 -6.77
N GLU A 90 1.99 -8.29 -6.01
CA GLU A 90 2.48 -7.83 -4.71
C GLU A 90 3.40 -6.61 -4.85
N LYS A 91 4.30 -6.63 -5.85
CA LYS A 91 5.19 -5.49 -6.10
C LYS A 91 4.40 -4.24 -6.51
N MET A 92 3.36 -4.42 -7.32
CA MET A 92 2.49 -3.33 -7.73
C MET A 92 1.64 -2.83 -6.57
N ALA A 93 1.22 -3.71 -5.64
CA ALA A 93 0.50 -3.30 -4.44
C ALA A 93 1.35 -2.40 -3.53
N ALA A 94 2.61 -2.78 -3.26
CA ALA A 94 3.51 -1.97 -2.44
C ALA A 94 3.85 -0.62 -3.10
N ALA A 95 4.08 -0.60 -4.43
CA ALA A 95 4.30 0.64 -5.17
C ALA A 95 3.05 1.52 -5.22
N ARG A 96 1.86 0.90 -5.27
CA ARG A 96 0.57 1.60 -5.22
C ARG A 96 0.41 2.29 -3.88
N ASP A 97 0.62 1.62 -2.75
CA ASP A 97 0.43 2.20 -1.41
C ASP A 97 1.24 3.49 -1.22
N HIS A 98 2.52 3.52 -1.60
CA HIS A 98 3.32 4.75 -1.54
C HIS A 98 2.83 5.88 -2.46
N ASN A 99 2.25 5.54 -3.62
CA ASN A 99 1.66 6.54 -4.50
C ASN A 99 0.34 7.08 -3.92
N MET A 100 -0.44 6.22 -3.25
CA MET A 100 -1.66 6.62 -2.55
C MET A 100 -1.37 7.62 -1.44
N GLU A 101 -0.36 7.36 -0.60
CA GLU A 101 0.07 8.29 0.47
C GLU A 101 0.40 9.68 -0.07
N ARG A 102 1.16 9.76 -1.16
CA ARG A 102 1.51 11.04 -1.81
C ARG A 102 0.27 11.80 -2.28
N GLN A 103 -0.70 11.09 -2.84
CA GLN A 103 -1.96 11.70 -3.27
C GLN A 103 -2.79 12.17 -2.08
N VAL A 104 -2.87 11.40 -0.99
CA VAL A 104 -3.59 11.81 0.24
C VAL A 104 -3.03 13.12 0.75
N VAL A 105 -1.70 13.24 0.84
CA VAL A 105 -1.02 14.46 1.32
C VAL A 105 -1.24 15.64 0.37
N ALA A 106 -1.28 15.40 -0.94
CA ALA A 106 -1.59 16.45 -1.91
C ALA A 106 -3.03 16.96 -1.76
N VAL A 107 -3.99 16.05 -1.55
CA VAL A 107 -5.41 16.37 -1.33
C VAL A 107 -5.59 17.13 0.00
N SER A 108 -4.90 16.69 1.06
CA SER A 108 -4.96 17.35 2.37
C SER A 108 -4.44 18.78 2.32
N ARG A 109 -3.36 19.03 1.56
CA ARG A 109 -2.85 20.39 1.32
C ARG A 109 -3.86 21.28 0.61
N LYS A 110 -4.62 20.74 -0.35
CA LYS A 110 -5.66 21.48 -1.09
C LYS A 110 -6.90 21.78 -0.24
N LYS A 111 -7.19 20.96 0.78
CA LYS A 111 -8.39 21.04 1.63
C LYS A 111 -8.12 21.58 3.05
N ASN A 112 -7.07 22.39 3.21
CA ASN A 112 -6.70 22.99 4.51
C ASN A 112 -6.49 21.96 5.64
N GLY A 113 -6.07 20.74 5.31
CA GLY A 113 -5.68 19.71 6.27
C GLY A 113 -6.84 18.83 6.72
N ILE A 114 -8.08 19.15 6.34
CA ILE A 114 -9.25 18.32 6.65
C ILE A 114 -9.51 17.43 5.45
N VAL A 115 -9.44 16.11 5.63
CA VAL A 115 -9.71 15.13 4.59
C VAL A 115 -10.77 14.15 5.07
N THR A 116 -11.79 13.97 4.24
CA THR A 116 -12.84 12.97 4.45
C THR A 116 -12.67 11.81 3.47
N VAL A 117 -13.27 10.65 3.79
CA VAL A 117 -13.27 9.50 2.88
C VAL A 117 -13.95 9.84 1.54
N THR A 118 -14.96 10.71 1.55
CA THR A 118 -15.64 11.17 0.33
C THR A 118 -14.74 12.03 -0.56
N ASP A 119 -13.87 12.88 0.01
CA ASP A 119 -12.88 13.63 -0.76
C ASP A 119 -11.89 12.70 -1.48
N MET A 120 -11.51 11.58 -0.84
CA MET A 120 -10.64 10.57 -1.44
C MET A 120 -11.33 9.81 -2.57
N VAL A 121 -12.60 9.44 -2.39
CA VAL A 121 -13.39 8.82 -3.46
C VAL A 121 -13.52 9.74 -4.68
N ALA A 122 -13.65 11.06 -4.46
CA ALA A 122 -13.67 12.04 -5.55
C ALA A 122 -12.35 12.10 -6.36
N VAL A 123 -11.23 11.65 -5.79
CA VAL A 123 -9.92 11.56 -6.45
C VAL A 123 -9.73 10.21 -7.17
N GLY A 124 -10.70 9.30 -7.04
CA GLY A 124 -10.70 8.00 -7.71
C GLY A 124 -10.27 6.84 -6.81
N PHE A 125 -10.20 7.03 -5.50
CA PHE A 125 -9.97 5.94 -4.55
C PHE A 125 -11.24 5.12 -4.32
N SER A 126 -11.10 3.81 -4.11
CA SER A 126 -12.21 3.03 -3.53
C SER A 126 -12.42 3.43 -2.07
N ASN A 127 -13.64 3.24 -1.57
CA ASN A 127 -13.99 3.60 -0.20
C ASN A 127 -13.14 2.83 0.81
N GLU A 128 -12.92 1.54 0.56
CA GLU A 128 -12.13 0.64 1.39
C GLU A 128 -10.64 1.01 1.38
N ASP A 129 -10.09 1.36 0.22
CA ASP A 129 -8.68 1.75 0.12
C ASP A 129 -8.42 3.12 0.75
N ALA A 130 -9.34 4.06 0.59
CA ALA A 130 -9.25 5.37 1.22
C ALA A 130 -9.26 5.26 2.75
N GLU A 131 -10.19 4.50 3.31
CA GLU A 131 -10.27 4.27 4.76
C GLU A 131 -9.01 3.56 5.27
N ARG A 132 -8.55 2.51 4.58
CA ARG A 132 -7.35 1.74 4.94
C ARG A 132 -6.09 2.61 4.98
N VAL A 133 -5.89 3.49 3.99
CA VAL A 133 -4.73 4.39 3.94
C VAL A 133 -4.82 5.48 5.00
N LEU A 134 -6.00 6.06 5.23
CA LEU A 134 -6.19 7.07 6.27
C LEU A 134 -6.00 6.50 7.68
N ASP A 135 -6.51 5.30 7.95
CA ASP A 135 -6.29 4.57 9.21
C ASP A 135 -4.82 4.16 9.41
N HIS A 136 -4.08 3.92 8.31
CA HIS A 136 -2.63 3.67 8.37
C HIS A 136 -1.89 4.95 8.77
N LEU A 137 -2.16 6.07 8.10
CA LEU A 137 -1.55 7.37 8.41
C LEU A 137 -1.87 7.86 9.83
N ALA A 138 -3.08 7.56 10.33
CA ALA A 138 -3.47 7.90 11.69
C ALA A 138 -2.68 7.08 12.72
N ARG A 139 -2.43 5.79 12.45
CA ARG A 139 -1.60 4.92 13.30
C ARG A 139 -0.13 5.33 13.32
N ASP A 140 0.38 5.83 12.19
CA ASP A 140 1.74 6.35 12.09
C ASP A 140 1.91 7.74 12.74
N GLY A 141 0.81 8.36 13.21
CA GLY A 141 0.81 9.68 13.82
C GLY A 141 0.94 10.83 12.82
N VAL A 142 0.70 10.57 11.54
CA VAL A 142 0.73 11.59 10.47
C VAL A 142 -0.55 12.41 10.45
N CYS A 143 -1.68 11.84 10.89
CA CYS A 143 -2.95 12.54 11.01
C CYS A 143 -3.71 12.12 12.28
N PHE A 144 -4.71 12.91 12.68
CA PHE A 144 -5.56 12.64 13.83
C PHE A 144 -7.02 12.47 13.39
N ILE A 145 -7.74 11.55 14.03
CA ILE A 145 -9.16 11.34 13.77
C ILE A 145 -9.96 12.36 14.58
N ASN A 146 -10.76 13.18 13.91
CA ASN A 146 -11.66 14.13 14.58
C ASN A 146 -13.01 13.44 14.87
N LEU A 147 -13.16 12.95 16.10
CA LEU A 147 -14.34 12.22 16.58
C LEU A 147 -15.59 13.12 16.61
N ASP A 148 -15.43 14.40 16.94
CA ASP A 148 -16.54 15.35 17.02
C ASP A 148 -17.12 15.62 15.64
N ALA A 149 -16.28 15.96 14.67
CA ALA A 149 -16.68 16.13 13.28
C ALA A 149 -17.33 14.87 12.71
N THR A 150 -16.79 13.69 13.06
CA THR A 150 -17.33 12.39 12.63
C THR A 150 -18.75 12.17 13.19
N LYS A 151 -19.02 12.58 14.43
CA LYS A 151 -20.34 12.44 15.06
C LYS A 151 -21.41 13.30 14.39
N TYR A 152 -21.06 14.51 13.94
CA TYR A 152 -22.00 15.41 13.26
C TYR A 152 -22.20 15.07 11.79
N MET A 153 -21.14 14.69 11.09
CA MET A 153 -21.17 14.42 9.63
C MET A 153 -21.58 12.98 9.29
N GLY A 154 -21.47 12.05 10.24
CA GLY A 154 -21.66 10.61 9.99
C GLY A 154 -20.56 9.97 9.12
N VAL A 155 -19.46 10.69 8.87
CA VAL A 155 -18.33 10.24 8.04
C VAL A 155 -17.03 10.48 8.80
N LYS A 156 -16.14 9.47 8.81
CA LYS A 156 -14.81 9.57 9.43
C LYS A 156 -14.02 10.74 8.82
N THR A 157 -13.66 11.69 9.66
CA THR A 157 -12.92 12.89 9.26
C THR A 157 -11.52 12.87 9.87
N TYR A 158 -10.51 13.09 9.02
CA TYR A 158 -9.10 13.07 9.41
C TYR A 158 -8.52 14.47 9.28
N MET A 159 -7.79 14.90 10.32
CA MET A 159 -7.08 16.17 10.35
C MET A 159 -5.58 15.91 10.21
N PHE A 160 -5.02 16.40 9.12
CA PHE A 160 -3.58 16.45 8.90
C PHE A 160 -3.04 17.72 9.56
N PRO A 161 -1.97 17.62 10.35
CA PRO A 161 -1.21 18.79 10.76
C PRO A 161 -0.68 19.41 9.48
N GLN A 162 -1.27 20.54 9.08
CA GLN A 162 -0.69 21.31 8.00
C GLN A 162 0.71 21.73 8.44
N ASP A 163 1.69 21.66 7.53
CA ASP A 163 2.99 22.28 7.73
C ASP A 163 2.72 23.69 8.26
N VAL A 164 2.89 23.88 9.57
CA VAL A 164 2.68 25.16 10.21
C VAL A 164 3.78 26.03 9.62
N ARG A 165 3.43 26.77 8.56
CA ARG A 165 4.35 27.71 7.93
C ARG A 165 4.60 28.75 9.00
N MET A 166 5.74 28.60 9.67
CA MET A 166 6.12 29.51 10.73
C MET A 166 6.28 30.87 10.10
N GLN A 167 5.50 31.84 10.54
CA GLN A 167 5.66 33.20 10.09
C GLN A 167 6.71 33.87 10.96
N CYS A 168 7.57 34.69 10.35
CA CYS A 168 8.51 35.52 11.08
C CYS A 168 7.73 36.39 12.08
N PRO A 169 8.04 36.37 13.39
CA PRO A 169 7.35 37.21 14.36
C PRO A 169 7.59 38.71 14.11
N TYR A 170 8.66 39.06 13.40
CA TYR A 170 9.01 40.44 13.09
C TYR A 170 8.36 40.97 11.81
N CYS A 171 8.28 40.17 10.75
CA CYS A 171 7.82 40.64 9.43
C CYS A 171 6.68 39.82 8.80
N GLY A 172 6.22 38.74 9.44
CA GLY A 172 5.13 37.90 8.95
C GLY A 172 5.48 36.99 7.75
N THR A 173 6.68 37.10 7.19
CA THR A 173 7.10 36.25 6.05
C THR A 173 7.12 34.78 6.47
N PRO A 174 6.56 33.83 5.70
CA PRO A 174 6.67 32.41 5.99
C PRO A 174 8.13 31.96 5.88
N ILE A 175 8.61 31.26 6.91
CA ILE A 175 9.97 30.77 7.05
C ILE A 175 9.95 29.24 7.05
N ASP A 176 10.99 28.64 6.45
CA ASP A 176 11.24 27.19 6.52
C ASP A 176 11.65 26.78 7.95
N ILE A 177 11.24 25.60 8.40
CA ILE A 177 11.53 25.05 9.74
C ILE A 177 13.04 24.98 10.03
N ASN A 178 13.88 24.94 8.99
CA ASN A 178 15.33 24.86 9.15
C ASN A 178 16.08 26.20 8.98
N ALA A 179 15.38 27.31 8.76
CA ALA A 179 16.03 28.59 8.49
C ALA A 179 16.42 29.33 9.78
N VAL A 180 17.72 29.53 9.99
CA VAL A 180 18.27 30.22 11.18
C VAL A 180 17.93 31.71 11.22
N ARG A 181 17.72 32.33 10.05
CA ARG A 181 17.34 33.74 9.90
C ARG A 181 16.24 33.90 8.87
N CYS A 182 15.37 34.88 9.08
CA CYS A 182 14.34 35.22 8.11
C CYS A 182 15.00 35.78 6.83
N PRO A 183 14.67 35.26 5.63
CA PRO A 183 15.23 35.74 4.37
C PRO A 183 14.77 37.15 3.99
N SER A 184 13.66 37.62 4.57
CA SER A 184 13.08 38.93 4.28
C SER A 184 13.66 40.03 5.17
N CYS A 185 13.68 39.84 6.50
CA CYS A 185 14.12 40.88 7.45
C CYS A 185 15.49 40.62 8.09
N GLY A 186 16.08 39.44 7.91
CA GLY A 186 17.35 39.06 8.54
C GLY A 186 17.28 38.78 10.05
N ALA A 187 16.10 38.89 10.67
CA ALA A 187 15.94 38.62 12.09
C ALA A 187 16.23 37.14 12.43
N PRO A 188 16.88 36.86 13.57
CA PRO A 188 17.12 35.50 14.03
C PRO A 188 15.80 34.81 14.38
N VAL A 189 15.66 33.54 13.99
CA VAL A 189 14.47 32.74 14.29
C VAL A 189 14.73 31.98 15.59
N GLU A 190 14.15 32.46 16.69
CA GLU A 190 14.15 31.72 17.95
C GLU A 190 13.01 30.70 17.94
N TRP A 191 13.36 29.42 17.80
CA TRP A 191 12.42 28.31 17.84
C TRP A 191 11.87 28.11 19.25
N ARG A 192 10.86 28.89 19.63
CA ARG A 192 10.06 28.55 20.81
C ARG A 192 9.14 27.41 20.39
N LYS A 193 9.35 26.20 20.92
CA LYS A 193 8.39 25.09 20.77
C LYS A 193 7.06 25.53 21.37
N MET A 194 6.20 26.17 20.58
CA MET A 194 4.83 26.39 20.97
C MET A 194 4.16 25.03 20.95
N ARG A 195 3.92 24.49 22.14
CA ARG A 195 2.92 23.45 22.33
C ARG A 195 1.61 24.01 21.73
N PRO A 196 0.87 23.25 20.90
CA PRO A 196 -0.44 23.69 20.44
C PRO A 196 -1.25 24.18 21.64
N PRO A 197 -1.95 25.32 21.53
CA PRO A 197 -2.77 25.81 22.63
C PRO A 197 -3.72 24.69 23.02
N GLU A 198 -3.62 24.24 24.27
CA GLU A 198 -4.53 23.26 24.85
C GLU A 198 -5.93 23.89 24.70
N GLU A 199 -6.81 23.22 23.94
CA GLU A 199 -8.16 23.71 23.68
C GLU A 199 -8.84 24.02 25.02
N PRO A 200 -9.48 25.20 25.15
CA PRO A 200 -10.11 25.57 26.41
C PRO A 200 -11.20 24.54 26.74
N GLU A 201 -11.03 23.86 27.87
CA GLU A 201 -12.02 22.93 28.40
C GLU A 201 -13.38 23.65 28.49
N GLU A 202 -14.30 23.27 27.61
CA GLU A 202 -15.67 23.75 27.61
C GLU A 202 -16.34 23.27 28.90
N LYS A 203 -16.46 24.17 29.89
CA LYS A 203 -17.21 23.93 31.11
C LYS A 203 -18.68 23.72 30.77
N LYS A 204 -19.12 22.46 30.78
CA LYS A 204 -20.54 22.09 30.76
C LYS A 204 -21.19 22.59 32.05
N GLY A 205 -22.01 23.63 31.91
CA GLY A 205 -22.97 24.06 32.92
C GLY A 205 -24.25 23.24 32.89
#